data_AF-A0A7U9KRI4-F1
#
_entry.id   AF-A0A7U9KRI4-F1
#
_cell.length_a   1.000
_cell.length_b   1.000
_cell.length_c   1.000
_cell.angle_alpha   90.00
_cell.angle_beta   90.00
_cell.angle_gamma   90.00
#
_symmetry.space_group_name_H-M   'P 1'
#
loop_
_entity.id
_entity.type
_entity.pdbx_description
1 polymer ?
#
loop_
_entity_poly.entity_id
_entity_poly.type
_entity_poly.pdbx_seq_one_letter_code
_entity_poly.pdbx_strand_id
1 'polypeptide(L)'
;MRRLKTTTVPLGLDAEEGDGPGFVDEGDPYDSFETMEIFRVTCPDCAQPIAMLADEDTLPEHALCPTPWNPFCLSVCEGSGRPVADAPSADDSLEAQEQDAGVLLTLPEGLDWRRQPFSHVGGPGTRPTRVPRIRRA
;
A
#
# COMPACT_ATOMS: atom_id res chain seq x y z
N MET A 1 -2.38 -35.49 18.95
CA MET A 1 -1.17 -35.50 18.10
C MET A 1 -1.59 -35.87 16.68
N ARG A 2 -1.94 -34.88 15.84
CA ARG A 2 -2.36 -35.11 14.46
C ARG A 2 -1.20 -34.73 13.54
N ARG A 3 -0.60 -35.71 12.85
CA ARG A 3 0.43 -35.47 11.84
C ARG A 3 -0.25 -34.92 10.58
N LEU A 4 0.03 -33.67 10.24
CA LEU A 4 -0.25 -33.13 8.90
C LEU A 4 0.84 -33.66 7.97
N LYS A 5 0.44 -34.41 6.94
CA LYS A 5 1.32 -34.82 5.84
C LYS A 5 1.44 -33.62 4.89
N THR A 6 2.60 -32.98 4.88
CA THR A 6 2.98 -32.03 3.83
C THR A 6 3.20 -32.81 2.54
N THR A 7 2.34 -32.57 1.55
CA THR A 7 2.56 -33.03 0.17
C THR A 7 3.49 -32.04 -0.50
N THR A 8 4.74 -32.45 -0.70
CA THR A 8 5.69 -31.80 -1.61
C THR A 8 5.39 -32.28 -3.02
N VAL A 9 5.15 -31.35 -3.93
CA VAL A 9 5.11 -31.61 -5.37
C VAL A 9 6.52 -31.32 -5.91
N PRO A 10 7.22 -32.29 -6.54
CA PRO A 10 8.46 -31.99 -7.22
C PRO A 10 8.14 -31.32 -8.56
N LEU A 11 8.60 -30.09 -8.76
CA LEU A 11 8.71 -29.50 -10.09
C LEU A 11 9.97 -30.11 -10.73
N GLY A 12 9.75 -31.08 -11.62
CA GLY A 12 10.79 -31.52 -12.55
C GLY A 12 11.05 -30.40 -13.56
N LEU A 13 12.28 -29.89 -13.55
CA LEU A 13 12.81 -29.01 -14.58
C LEU A 13 14.13 -29.63 -15.05
N ASP A 14 14.03 -30.50 -16.04
CA ASP A 14 15.17 -30.93 -16.85
C ASP A 14 15.21 -30.05 -18.11
N ALA A 15 16.25 -29.23 -18.27
CA ALA A 15 16.64 -28.61 -19.54
C ALA A 15 18.10 -28.13 -19.48
N GLU A 16 18.99 -29.05 -19.82
CA GLU A 16 20.28 -28.95 -20.53
C GLU A 16 21.11 -27.65 -20.47
N GLU A 17 22.37 -27.87 -20.09
CA GLU A 17 23.51 -26.96 -20.02
C GLU A 17 23.77 -26.22 -21.34
N GLY A 18 23.81 -24.88 -21.25
CA GLY A 18 24.39 -24.01 -22.27
C GLY A 18 25.80 -23.56 -21.85
N ASP A 19 26.82 -24.24 -22.35
CA ASP A 19 28.23 -23.80 -22.29
C ASP A 19 28.40 -22.57 -23.20
N GLY A 20 28.32 -21.39 -22.61
CA GLY A 20 28.68 -20.11 -23.21
C GLY A 20 29.76 -19.44 -22.34
N PRO A 21 30.71 -18.70 -22.93
CA PRO A 21 31.75 -18.03 -22.16
C PRO A 21 31.08 -17.10 -21.15
N GLY A 22 31.22 -17.44 -19.86
CA GLY A 22 30.56 -16.78 -18.75
C GLY A 22 30.87 -15.29 -18.77
N PHE A 23 29.88 -14.50 -19.17
CA PHE A 23 29.77 -13.16 -18.64
C PHE A 23 29.55 -13.35 -17.14
N VAL A 24 30.56 -13.04 -16.34
CA VAL A 24 30.33 -12.68 -14.94
C VAL A 24 29.30 -11.57 -14.99
N ASP A 25 28.05 -11.93 -14.73
CA ASP A 25 27.03 -10.99 -14.31
C ASP A 25 27.58 -10.40 -13.01
N GLU A 26 28.32 -9.30 -13.16
CA GLU A 26 28.63 -8.42 -12.04
C GLU A 26 27.25 -7.96 -11.57
N GLY A 27 26.77 -8.68 -10.55
CA GLY A 27 25.37 -8.70 -10.13
C GLY A 27 24.76 -7.32 -10.24
N ASP A 28 23.68 -7.24 -11.00
CA ASP A 28 22.92 -6.02 -11.20
C ASP A 28 22.79 -5.29 -9.84
N PRO A 29 23.30 -4.06 -9.70
CA PRO A 29 23.33 -3.36 -8.42
C PRO A 29 21.93 -3.09 -7.86
N TYR A 30 20.87 -3.37 -8.63
CA TYR A 30 19.47 -3.29 -8.24
C TYR A 30 18.90 -4.64 -7.76
N ASP A 31 19.62 -5.75 -7.82
CA ASP A 31 19.22 -7.05 -7.20
C ASP A 31 19.46 -7.08 -5.68
N SER A 32 19.97 -5.97 -5.12
CA SER A 32 20.19 -5.79 -3.68
C SER A 32 18.99 -5.24 -2.91
N PHE A 33 17.85 -5.01 -3.56
CA PHE A 33 16.61 -4.65 -2.88
C PHE A 33 15.98 -5.90 -2.24
N GLU A 34 16.47 -6.27 -1.06
CA GLU A 34 15.77 -7.24 -0.21
C GLU A 34 14.30 -6.81 -0.06
N THR A 35 13.39 -7.68 -0.49
CA THR A 35 11.96 -7.45 -0.32
C THR A 35 11.60 -7.85 1.11
N MET A 36 11.61 -6.89 2.04
CA MET A 36 11.14 -7.14 3.40
C MET A 36 9.64 -7.46 3.39
N GLU A 37 9.27 -8.49 4.14
CA GLU A 37 7.87 -8.84 4.36
C GLU A 37 7.22 -7.80 5.27
N ILE A 38 6.14 -7.18 4.78
CA ILE A 38 5.35 -6.16 5.48
C ILE A 38 4.05 -6.80 5.95
N PHE A 39 3.77 -6.71 7.24
CA PHE A 39 2.48 -7.12 7.82
C PHE A 39 1.83 -5.95 8.55
N ARG A 40 0.55 -6.10 8.93
CA ARG A 40 -0.17 -5.05 9.66
C ARG A 40 -0.69 -5.56 10.99
N VAL A 41 -0.49 -4.74 12.02
CA VAL A 41 -1.08 -4.93 13.34
C VAL A 41 -1.93 -3.73 13.70
N THR A 42 -2.86 -3.89 14.63
CA THR A 42 -3.68 -2.79 15.14
C THR A 42 -3.13 -2.36 16.48
N CYS A 43 -2.78 -1.09 16.62
CA CYS A 43 -2.34 -0.56 17.92
C CYS A 43 -3.48 -0.66 18.95
N PRO A 44 -3.26 -1.29 20.12
CA PRO A 44 -4.30 -1.46 21.13
C PRO A 44 -4.77 -0.13 21.77
N ASP A 45 -3.96 0.94 21.69
CA ASP A 45 -4.26 2.22 22.34
C ASP A 45 -5.01 3.20 21.44
N CYS A 46 -4.67 3.27 20.14
CA CYS A 46 -5.33 4.19 19.20
C CYS A 46 -6.20 3.50 18.13
N ALA A 47 -6.23 2.16 18.13
CA ALA A 47 -6.96 1.33 17.17
C ALA A 47 -6.61 1.58 15.70
N GLN A 48 -5.48 2.24 15.42
CA GLN A 48 -5.00 2.45 14.05
C GLN A 48 -4.21 1.23 13.58
N PRO A 49 -4.39 0.82 12.31
CA PRO A 49 -3.53 -0.17 11.69
C PRO A 49 -2.14 0.43 11.44
N ILE A 50 -1.10 -0.32 11.80
CA ILE A 50 0.30 0.03 11.66
C ILE A 50 0.95 -1.04 10.78
N ALA A 51 1.68 -0.60 9.74
CA ALA A 51 2.51 -1.49 8.94
C ALA A 51 3.84 -1.72 9.66
N MET A 52 4.22 -2.98 9.79
CA MET A 52 5.44 -3.45 10.44
C MET A 52 6.31 -4.21 9.44
N LEU A 53 7.61 -4.15 9.61
CA LEU A 53 8.56 -5.08 8.97
C LEU A 53 8.71 -6.34 9.83
N ALA A 54 8.95 -7.49 9.20
CA ALA A 54 9.08 -8.79 9.86
C ALA A 54 10.15 -8.86 10.98
N ASP A 55 11.13 -7.97 10.95
CA ASP A 55 12.23 -7.87 11.92
C ASP A 55 11.99 -6.85 13.05
N GLU A 56 10.86 -6.14 13.05
CA GLU A 56 10.50 -5.17 14.09
C GLU A 56 9.69 -5.82 15.21
N ASP A 57 10.25 -5.82 16.43
CA ASP A 57 9.59 -6.40 17.61
C ASP A 57 8.76 -5.39 18.43
N THR A 58 8.88 -4.08 18.14
CA THR A 58 8.20 -2.99 18.87
C THR A 58 7.47 -2.06 17.93
N LEU A 59 6.28 -1.61 18.34
CA LEU A 59 5.50 -0.64 17.57
C LEU A 59 6.30 0.65 17.38
N PRO A 60 6.38 1.18 16.15
CA PRO A 60 7.06 2.42 15.87
C PRO A 60 6.36 3.60 16.56
N GLU A 61 7.09 4.71 16.68
CA GLU A 61 6.49 5.97 17.09
C GLU A 61 5.41 6.38 16.09
N HIS A 62 4.20 6.57 16.59
CA HIS A 62 3.06 6.97 15.75
C HIS A 62 2.21 7.99 16.50
N ALA A 63 1.50 8.81 15.73
CA ALA A 63 0.73 9.90 16.28
C ALA A 63 -0.72 9.49 16.58
N LEU A 64 -1.21 9.90 17.75
CA LEU A 64 -2.63 9.95 18.06
C LEU A 64 -3.23 11.24 17.50
N CYS A 65 -4.25 11.10 16.65
CA CYS A 65 -5.09 12.19 16.18
C CYS A 65 -6.37 12.24 17.03
N PRO A 66 -6.57 13.28 17.87
CA PRO A 66 -7.70 13.32 18.81
C PRO A 66 -9.06 13.28 18.10
N THR A 67 -9.15 13.91 16.93
CA THR A 67 -10.33 13.80 16.05
C THR A 67 -9.88 13.84 14.59
N PRO A 68 -10.58 13.14 13.67
CA PRO A 68 -10.28 13.20 12.23
C PRO A 68 -10.31 14.62 11.62
N TRP A 69 -10.98 15.56 12.29
CA TRP A 69 -11.18 16.94 11.83
C TRP A 69 -10.18 17.94 12.41
N ASN A 70 -9.28 17.52 13.31
CA ASN A 70 -8.25 18.36 13.90
C ASN A 70 -6.84 17.73 13.76
N PRO A 71 -6.27 17.73 12.55
CA PRO A 71 -4.99 17.07 12.25
C PRO A 71 -3.78 17.81 12.82
N PHE A 72 -3.96 18.98 13.43
CA PHE A 72 -2.84 19.79 13.95
C PHE A 72 -2.51 19.49 15.41
N CYS A 73 -3.36 18.75 16.11
CA CYS A 73 -3.16 18.37 17.51
C CYS A 73 -2.62 16.94 17.65
N LEU A 74 -1.71 16.54 16.75
CA LEU A 74 -1.04 15.25 16.85
C LEU A 74 -0.16 15.21 18.09
N SER A 75 -0.25 14.11 18.82
CA SER A 75 0.62 13.78 19.94
C SER A 75 1.15 12.37 19.76
N VAL A 76 2.28 12.02 20.34
CA VAL A 76 2.78 10.63 20.29
C VAL A 76 1.76 9.73 21.00
N CYS A 77 1.39 8.63 20.36
CA CYS A 77 0.51 7.64 20.95
C CYS A 77 1.22 6.91 22.08
N GLU A 78 0.54 6.73 23.21
CA GLU A 78 1.03 5.95 24.36
C GLU A 78 1.35 4.48 24.01
N GLY A 79 0.80 3.98 22.90
CA GLY A 79 1.12 2.65 22.37
C GLY A 79 2.47 2.56 21.64
N SER A 80 3.15 3.68 21.41
CA SER A 80 4.48 3.68 20.79
C SER A 80 5.49 2.92 21.65
N GLY A 81 6.30 2.06 21.02
CA GLY A 81 7.29 1.23 21.71
C GLY A 81 6.73 -0.01 22.42
N ARG A 82 5.41 -0.26 22.36
CA ARG A 82 4.84 -1.52 22.86
C ARG A 82 5.32 -2.73 22.05
N PRO A 83 5.42 -3.93 22.65
CA PRO A 83 5.72 -5.15 21.90
C PRO A 83 4.69 -5.42 20.81
N VAL A 84 5.14 -5.82 19.62
CA VAL A 84 4.26 -6.22 18.52
C VAL A 84 3.40 -7.43 18.90
N ALA A 85 3.91 -8.31 19.76
CA ALA A 85 3.19 -9.47 20.27
C ALA A 85 1.90 -9.12 21.06
N ASP A 86 1.81 -7.89 21.58
CA ASP A 86 0.62 -7.39 22.30
C ASP A 86 -0.40 -6.74 21.35
N ALA A 87 -0.06 -6.54 20.07
CA ALA A 87 -0.90 -5.91 19.06
C ALA A 87 -1.61 -6.97 18.19
N PRO A 88 -2.96 -6.97 18.11
CA PRO A 88 -3.68 -7.91 17.27
C PRO A 88 -3.40 -7.68 15.77
N SER A 89 -3.42 -8.76 14.97
CA SER A 89 -3.31 -8.66 13.51
C SER A 89 -4.43 -7.80 12.92
N ALA A 90 -4.12 -6.98 11.91
CA ALA A 90 -5.09 -6.10 11.26
C ALA A 90 -5.84 -6.77 10.09
N ASP A 91 -5.46 -7.98 9.67
CA ASP A 91 -6.07 -8.67 8.52
C ASP A 91 -7.57 -8.92 8.68
N ASP A 92 -8.03 -9.22 9.91
CA ASP A 92 -9.45 -9.43 10.21
C ASP A 92 -10.31 -8.17 9.96
N SER A 93 -9.70 -6.98 9.91
CA SER A 93 -10.40 -5.71 9.68
C SER A 93 -10.48 -5.30 8.21
N LEU A 94 -9.68 -5.91 7.33
CA LEU A 94 -9.62 -5.54 5.90
C LEU A 94 -10.74 -6.21 5.10
N GLU A 95 -11.11 -7.46 5.43
CA GLU A 95 -12.21 -8.18 4.75
C GLU A 95 -13.55 -7.44 4.82
N ALA A 96 -13.78 -6.67 5.90
CA ALA A 96 -15.00 -5.89 6.08
C ALA A 96 -15.08 -4.63 5.18
N GLN A 97 -13.95 -4.10 4.69
CA GLN A 97 -13.90 -2.86 3.90
C GLN A 97 -14.05 -3.10 2.39
N GLU A 98 -13.67 -4.26 1.88
CA GLU A 98 -13.72 -4.56 0.44
C GLU A 98 -15.15 -4.52 -0.13
N GLN A 99 -16.16 -4.80 0.69
CA GLN A 99 -17.56 -4.82 0.27
C GLN A 99 -18.16 -3.42 0.01
N ASP A 100 -17.56 -2.34 0.54
CA ASP A 100 -18.04 -0.96 0.36
C ASP A 100 -17.36 -0.21 -0.81
N ALA A 101 -16.25 -0.75 -1.32
CA ALA A 101 -15.45 -0.09 -2.36
C ALA A 101 -16.18 0.03 -3.71
N GLY A 102 -17.06 -0.92 -4.05
CA GLY A 102 -17.83 -0.91 -5.30
C GLY A 102 -18.75 0.30 -5.46
N VAL A 103 -19.24 0.87 -4.34
CA VAL A 103 -20.07 2.09 -4.31
C VAL A 103 -19.21 3.35 -4.40
N LEU A 104 -17.98 3.31 -3.86
CA LEU A 104 -17.01 4.41 -3.91
C LEU A 104 -16.29 4.56 -5.26
N LEU A 105 -16.34 3.56 -6.14
CA LEU A 105 -15.77 3.65 -7.49
C LEU A 105 -16.73 4.27 -8.51
N THR A 106 -18.00 4.45 -8.14
CA THR A 106 -19.03 5.21 -8.88
C THR A 106 -19.46 6.44 -8.09
N LEU A 107 -18.49 7.31 -7.76
CA LEU A 107 -18.79 8.55 -7.05
C LEU A 107 -19.74 9.45 -7.86
N PRO A 108 -20.72 10.08 -7.20
CA PRO A 108 -21.48 11.18 -7.79
C PRO A 108 -20.56 12.28 -8.31
N GLU A 109 -20.96 13.02 -9.36
CA GLU A 109 -20.12 14.07 -9.97
C GLU A 109 -19.59 15.11 -8.96
N GLY A 110 -20.37 15.40 -7.90
CA GLY A 110 -19.98 16.33 -6.84
C GLY A 110 -18.93 15.81 -5.86
N LEU A 111 -18.61 14.50 -5.89
CA LEU A 111 -17.57 13.85 -5.10
C LEU A 111 -16.36 13.41 -5.96
N ASP A 112 -16.36 13.72 -7.27
CA ASP A 112 -15.17 13.57 -8.11
C ASP A 112 -14.14 14.67 -7.74
N TRP A 113 -13.15 14.30 -6.92
CA TRP A 113 -12.10 15.18 -6.42
C TRP A 113 -11.33 15.91 -7.55
N ARG A 114 -11.29 15.34 -8.76
CA ARG A 114 -10.60 15.95 -9.91
C ARG A 114 -11.30 17.21 -10.41
N ARG A 115 -12.62 17.31 -10.23
CA ARG A 115 -13.46 18.43 -10.70
C ARG A 115 -13.72 19.47 -9.61
N GLN A 116 -13.17 19.28 -8.41
CA GLN A 116 -13.35 20.21 -7.29
C GLN A 116 -12.61 21.54 -7.53
N PRO A 117 -13.12 22.67 -7.02
CA PRO A 117 -12.56 24.00 -7.26
C PRO A 117 -11.15 24.21 -6.65
N PHE A 118 -10.74 23.34 -5.73
CA PHE A 118 -9.38 23.32 -5.15
C PHE A 118 -8.44 22.33 -5.86
N SER A 119 -8.95 21.52 -6.79
CA SER A 119 -8.12 20.66 -7.62
C SER A 119 -7.27 21.51 -8.56
N HIS A 120 -5.98 21.17 -8.72
CA HIS A 120 -5.09 21.85 -9.66
C HIS A 120 -5.48 21.64 -11.13
N VAL A 121 -6.43 20.73 -11.40
CA VAL A 121 -7.02 20.51 -12.73
C VAL A 121 -8.01 21.64 -13.02
N GLY A 122 -7.58 22.68 -13.74
CA GLY A 122 -8.49 23.79 -14.08
C GLY A 122 -7.89 25.19 -14.12
N GLY A 123 -6.59 25.36 -13.85
CA GLY A 123 -5.93 26.66 -13.87
C GLY A 123 -6.11 27.41 -15.21
N PRO A 124 -5.87 28.73 -15.28
CA PRO A 124 -6.16 29.59 -16.45
C PRO A 124 -5.60 29.18 -17.83
N GLY A 125 -4.90 28.06 -17.98
CA GLY A 125 -4.43 27.46 -19.24
C GLY A 125 -5.04 26.11 -19.64
N THR A 126 -5.93 25.50 -18.85
CA THR A 126 -6.51 24.17 -19.15
C THR A 126 -7.78 24.20 -19.99
N ARG A 127 -8.22 25.38 -20.46
CA ARG A 127 -9.35 25.45 -21.40
C ARG A 127 -8.90 24.94 -22.77
N PRO A 128 -9.63 24.01 -23.41
CA PRO A 128 -9.30 23.58 -24.75
C PRO A 128 -9.31 24.79 -25.69
N THR A 129 -8.19 25.00 -26.39
CA THR A 129 -8.03 26.05 -27.39
C THR A 129 -9.13 25.88 -28.44
N ARG A 130 -10.05 26.85 -28.53
CA ARG A 130 -11.10 26.83 -29.57
C ARG A 130 -10.42 27.01 -30.93
N VAL A 131 -10.25 25.92 -31.67
CA VAL A 131 -9.82 25.96 -33.07
C VAL A 131 -10.98 26.53 -33.90
N PRO A 132 -10.82 27.68 -34.58
CA PRO A 132 -11.86 28.20 -35.46
C PRO A 132 -12.16 27.17 -36.56
N ARG A 133 -13.43 26.78 -36.73
CA ARG A 133 -13.83 25.96 -37.88
C ARG A 133 -13.62 26.79 -39.15
N ILE A 134 -12.61 26.41 -39.95
CA ILE A 134 -12.45 26.90 -41.32
C ILE A 134 -13.78 26.63 -42.04
N ARG A 135 -14.44 27.72 -42.48
CA ARG A 135 -15.59 27.61 -43.38
C ARG A 135 -15.04 27.11 -44.71
N ARG A 136 -15.36 25.88 -45.08
CA ARG A 136 -15.16 25.42 -46.46
C ARG A 136 -16.17 26.17 -47.31
N ALA A 137 -15.65 26.94 -48.27
CA ALA A 137 -16.43 27.63 -49.30
C ALA A 137 -16.98 26.62 -50.31
#